data_AF-A0A6M1YQA5-F1
#
_entry.id   AF-A0A6M1YQA5-F1
#
_cell.length_a   1.000
_cell.length_b   1.000
_cell.length_c   1.000
_cell.angle_alpha   90.00
_cell.angle_beta   90.00
_cell.angle_gamma   90.00
#
_symmetry.space_group_name_H-M   'P 1'
#
loop_
_entity.id
_entity.type
_entity.pdbx_description
1 polymer ?
#
loop_
_entity_poly.entity_id
_entity_poly.type
_entity_poly.pdbx_seq_one_letter_code
_entity_poly.pdbx_strand_id
1 'polypeptide(L)'
;MNSVKFFKERKERLSRLRISSKTNLLLVQDFVTIIEEFKQDYKAEFLIKDLIDYDYKSARNKRIEQIKKVKGEIHYDALNEDHLFRRLIQEENDKKEIFARIKAVGSKYLISEFSSLLKLLKILVDIKDFALGGALKEISESNSFEFYYIESLAKLVYSNDENLYIKRFYKSEYFIEDVFLIAEAVIKEK
;
A
#
# COMPACT_ATOMS: atom_id res chain seq x y z
N MET A 1 3.91 17.78 34.99
CA MET A 1 2.85 16.79 35.27
C MET A 1 2.11 16.26 34.03
N ASN A 2 2.37 16.74 32.80
CA ASN A 2 1.70 16.23 31.58
C ASN A 2 2.39 15.02 30.91
N SER A 3 3.67 14.76 31.21
CA SER A 3 4.42 13.66 30.58
C SER A 3 3.96 12.28 31.07
N VAL A 4 3.72 12.10 32.37
CA VAL A 4 3.29 10.81 32.95
C VAL A 4 1.93 10.37 32.42
N LYS A 5 1.01 11.31 32.20
CA LYS A 5 -0.32 11.02 31.62
C LYS A 5 -0.21 10.60 30.16
N PHE A 6 0.65 11.28 29.39
CA PHE A 6 0.97 10.91 28.01
C PHE A 6 1.64 9.52 27.90
N PHE A 7 2.57 9.19 28.80
CA PHE A 7 3.21 7.86 28.82
C PHE A 7 2.23 6.75 29.21
N LYS A 8 1.31 7.02 30.15
CA LYS A 8 0.27 6.06 30.54
C LYS A 8 -0.74 5.84 29.40
N GLU A 9 -1.14 6.91 28.70
CA GLU A 9 -2.00 6.84 27.51
C GLU A 9 -1.31 6.12 26.33
N ARG A 10 0.00 6.34 26.12
CA ARG A 10 0.77 5.65 25.09
C ARG A 10 0.97 4.17 25.43
N LYS A 11 1.23 3.82 26.70
CA LYS A 11 1.34 2.42 27.17
C LYS A 11 0.01 1.69 27.12
N GLU A 12 -1.10 2.36 27.44
CA GLU A 12 -2.46 1.83 27.25
C GLU A 12 -2.86 1.72 25.78
N ARG A 13 -2.43 2.64 24.90
CA ARG A 13 -2.59 2.49 23.44
C ARG A 13 -1.76 1.31 22.92
N LEU A 14 -0.53 1.15 23.40
CA LEU A 14 0.37 0.03 23.07
C LEU A 14 -0.15 -1.32 23.59
N SER A 15 -0.89 -1.34 24.71
CA SER A 15 -1.54 -2.56 25.21
C SER A 15 -2.88 -2.87 24.51
N ARG A 16 -3.58 -1.86 23.96
CA ARG A 16 -4.68 -2.04 23.00
C ARG A 16 -4.20 -2.47 21.62
N LEU A 17 -2.96 -2.12 21.28
CA LEU A 17 -2.16 -2.61 20.15
C LEU A 17 -1.70 -4.05 20.30
N ARG A 18 -2.25 -4.82 21.25
CA ARG A 18 -2.10 -6.28 21.26
C ARG A 18 -2.69 -6.78 19.94
N ILE A 19 -1.81 -6.91 18.94
CA ILE A 19 -2.06 -7.36 17.58
C ILE A 19 -3.05 -8.50 17.68
N SER A 20 -4.32 -8.23 17.33
CA SER A 20 -5.34 -9.24 17.46
C SER A 20 -5.09 -10.27 16.38
N SER A 21 -4.72 -11.48 16.82
CA SER A 21 -4.53 -12.71 16.05
C SER A 21 -3.37 -12.75 15.04
N LYS A 22 -2.59 -13.84 15.11
CA LYS A 22 -1.66 -14.33 14.07
C LYS A 22 -2.21 -14.17 12.65
N THR A 23 -3.52 -14.28 12.49
CA THR A 23 -4.28 -14.11 11.24
C THR A 23 -4.08 -12.74 10.58
N ASN A 24 -4.09 -11.64 11.34
CA ASN A 24 -3.93 -10.30 10.78
C ASN A 24 -2.52 -10.05 10.23
N LEU A 25 -1.50 -10.60 10.91
CA LEU A 25 -0.11 -10.56 10.43
C LEU A 25 0.03 -11.34 9.11
N LEU A 26 -0.52 -12.56 9.06
CA LEU A 26 -0.46 -13.41 7.87
C LEU A 26 -1.22 -12.80 6.68
N LEU A 27 -2.39 -12.17 6.93
CA LEU A 27 -3.14 -11.43 5.92
C LEU A 27 -2.30 -10.31 5.30
N VAL A 28 -1.66 -9.48 6.14
CA VAL A 28 -0.81 -8.39 5.67
C VAL A 28 0.39 -8.92 4.90
N GLN A 29 1.03 -10.00 5.37
CA GLN A 29 2.17 -10.62 4.69
C GLN A 29 1.78 -11.19 3.32
N ASP A 30 0.62 -11.84 3.18
CA ASP A 30 0.14 -12.33 1.88
C ASP A 30 -0.09 -11.17 0.90
N PHE A 31 -0.65 -10.04 1.36
CA PHE A 31 -0.81 -8.86 0.52
C PHE A 31 0.52 -8.20 0.15
N VAL A 32 1.47 -8.12 1.08
CA VAL A 32 2.82 -7.63 0.80
C VAL A 32 3.50 -8.51 -0.27
N THR A 33 3.30 -9.82 -0.21
CA THR A 33 3.82 -10.77 -1.21
C THR A 33 3.25 -10.48 -2.59
N ILE A 34 1.93 -10.23 -2.71
CA ILE A 34 1.31 -9.81 -3.97
C ILE A 34 1.99 -8.54 -4.53
N ILE A 35 2.24 -7.55 -3.67
CA ILE A 35 2.87 -6.28 -4.06
C ILE A 35 4.30 -6.52 -4.58
N GLU A 36 5.07 -7.35 -3.88
CA GLU A 36 6.47 -7.60 -4.20
C GLU A 36 6.64 -8.42 -5.48
N GLU A 37 5.87 -9.50 -5.64
CA GLU A 37 5.89 -10.30 -6.86
C GLU A 37 5.49 -9.47 -8.08
N PHE A 38 4.44 -8.65 -7.96
CA PHE A 38 4.04 -7.77 -9.07
C PHE A 38 5.13 -6.76 -9.43
N LYS A 39 5.85 -6.21 -8.45
CA LYS A 39 7.00 -5.33 -8.73
C LYS A 39 8.14 -6.06 -9.44
N GLN A 40 8.37 -7.33 -9.13
CA GLN A 40 9.45 -8.13 -9.71
C GLN A 40 9.14 -8.59 -11.14
N ASP A 41 7.94 -9.13 -11.36
CA ASP A 41 7.55 -9.76 -12.62
C ASP A 41 7.38 -8.74 -13.75
N TYR A 42 6.83 -7.56 -13.43
CA TYR A 42 6.40 -6.62 -14.46
C TYR A 42 7.45 -5.56 -14.83
N LYS A 43 8.56 -5.45 -14.09
CA LYS A 43 9.74 -4.56 -14.36
C LYS A 43 9.40 -3.14 -14.87
N ALA A 44 8.20 -2.62 -14.59
CA ALA A 44 7.65 -1.42 -15.21
C ALA A 44 7.08 -0.45 -14.16
N GLU A 45 7.26 0.84 -14.44
CA GLU A 45 7.01 2.03 -13.61
C GLU A 45 5.57 2.24 -13.12
N PHE A 46 4.63 1.36 -13.46
CA PHE A 46 3.24 1.51 -13.04
C PHE A 46 3.07 1.13 -11.57
N LEU A 47 2.56 2.07 -10.78
CA LEU A 47 2.16 1.80 -9.42
C LEU A 47 0.91 0.88 -9.46
N ILE A 48 0.89 -0.20 -8.69
CA ILE A 48 -0.27 -1.13 -8.57
C ILE A 48 -1.60 -0.38 -8.40
N LYS A 49 -1.57 0.78 -7.73
CA LYS A 49 -2.72 1.68 -7.57
C LYS A 49 -3.26 2.16 -8.92
N ASP A 50 -2.40 2.64 -9.81
CA ASP A 50 -2.79 3.15 -11.13
C ASP A 50 -3.43 2.05 -11.96
N LEU A 51 -2.83 0.85 -11.96
CA LEU A 51 -3.38 -0.32 -12.63
C LEU A 51 -4.79 -0.68 -12.11
N ILE A 52 -4.97 -0.68 -10.78
CA ILE A 52 -6.26 -0.98 -10.15
C ILE A 52 -7.32 0.08 -10.48
N ASP A 53 -6.93 1.35 -10.55
CA ASP A 53 -7.86 2.47 -10.71
C ASP A 53 -8.16 2.83 -12.16
N TYR A 54 -7.33 2.40 -13.10
CA TYR A 54 -7.51 2.69 -14.50
C TYR A 54 -8.71 1.94 -15.13
N ASP A 55 -9.54 2.67 -15.87
CA ASP A 55 -10.65 2.12 -16.66
C ASP A 55 -10.17 1.68 -18.05
N TYR A 56 -9.58 0.49 -18.10
CA TYR A 56 -9.11 -0.14 -19.33
C TYR A 56 -10.20 -0.35 -20.38
N LYS A 57 -11.44 -0.61 -19.97
CA LYS A 57 -12.55 -0.82 -20.91
C LYS A 57 -12.85 0.46 -21.67
N SER A 58 -12.97 1.58 -20.96
CA SER A 58 -13.17 2.89 -21.58
C SER A 58 -11.99 3.28 -22.47
N ALA A 59 -10.75 3.07 -22.01
CA ALA A 59 -9.54 3.37 -22.78
C ALA A 59 -9.47 2.56 -24.08
N ARG A 60 -9.76 1.26 -24.04
CA ARG A 60 -9.83 0.39 -25.22
C ARG A 60 -10.90 0.85 -26.21
N ASN A 61 -12.10 1.18 -25.72
CA ASN A 61 -13.17 1.68 -26.58
C ASN A 61 -12.77 2.99 -27.27
N LYS A 62 -12.14 3.91 -26.55
CA LYS A 62 -11.59 5.14 -27.16
C LYS A 62 -10.53 4.83 -28.22
N ARG A 63 -9.65 3.85 -27.98
CA ARG A 63 -8.60 3.47 -28.94
C ARG A 63 -9.18 2.83 -30.20
N ILE A 64 -10.18 1.97 -30.06
CA ILE A 64 -10.96 1.38 -31.15
C ILE A 64 -11.55 2.48 -32.05
N GLU A 65 -12.18 3.50 -31.47
CA GLU A 65 -12.74 4.63 -32.22
C GLU A 65 -11.67 5.48 -32.93
N GLN A 66 -10.48 5.64 -32.34
CA GLN A 66 -9.36 6.32 -33.01
C GLN A 66 -8.87 5.53 -34.22
N ILE A 67 -8.75 4.20 -34.10
CA ILE A 67 -8.32 3.33 -35.19
C ILE A 67 -9.33 3.36 -36.35
N LYS A 68 -10.64 3.31 -36.05
CA LYS A 68 -11.72 3.50 -37.03
C LYS A 68 -11.55 4.78 -37.84
N LYS A 69 -11.31 5.90 -37.16
CA LYS A 69 -11.18 7.20 -37.82
C LYS A 69 -10.01 7.28 -38.79
N VAL A 70 -8.93 6.54 -38.53
CA VAL A 70 -7.72 6.55 -39.38
C VAL A 70 -7.84 5.54 -40.52
N LYS A 71 -8.36 4.35 -40.26
CA LYS A 71 -8.38 3.24 -41.23
C LYS A 71 -9.73 3.02 -41.94
N GLY A 72 -10.77 3.78 -41.60
CA GLY A 72 -12.11 3.69 -42.18
C GLY A 72 -12.93 2.53 -41.59
N GLU A 73 -12.45 1.30 -41.75
CA GLU A 73 -13.07 0.09 -41.18
C GLU A 73 -12.17 -0.54 -40.10
N ILE A 74 -12.78 -1.18 -39.08
CA ILE A 74 -12.03 -2.04 -38.17
C ILE A 74 -11.89 -3.41 -38.80
N HIS A 75 -10.66 -3.75 -39.13
CA HIS A 75 -10.26 -5.15 -39.26
C HIS A 75 -9.57 -5.60 -37.98
N TYR A 76 -9.80 -6.85 -37.56
CA TYR A 76 -9.16 -7.43 -36.37
C TYR A 76 -7.63 -7.33 -36.45
N ASP A 77 -7.07 -7.45 -37.64
CA ASP A 77 -5.63 -7.31 -37.88
C ASP A 77 -5.12 -5.91 -37.51
N ALA A 78 -5.87 -4.86 -37.81
CA ALA A 78 -5.51 -3.50 -37.43
C ALA A 78 -5.51 -3.28 -35.90
N LEU A 79 -6.36 -4.00 -35.16
CA LEU A 79 -6.34 -3.96 -33.69
C LEU A 79 -5.16 -4.76 -33.13
N ASN A 80 -4.86 -5.91 -33.72
CA ASN A 80 -3.75 -6.78 -33.30
C ASN A 80 -2.37 -6.18 -33.64
N GLU A 81 -2.28 -5.35 -34.68
CA GLU A 81 -1.05 -4.62 -35.01
C GLU A 81 -0.83 -3.41 -34.08
N ASP A 82 -1.91 -2.82 -33.56
CA ASP A 82 -1.83 -1.62 -32.72
C ASP A 82 -1.16 -1.92 -31.36
N HIS A 83 0.04 -1.36 -31.17
CA HIS A 83 0.81 -1.57 -29.95
C HIS A 83 0.08 -1.07 -28.70
N LEU A 84 -0.58 0.09 -28.78
CA LEU A 84 -1.28 0.67 -27.64
C LEU A 84 -2.51 -0.16 -27.25
N PHE A 85 -3.28 -0.64 -28.22
CA PHE A 85 -4.42 -1.52 -27.96
C PHE A 85 -3.98 -2.84 -27.31
N ARG A 86 -2.90 -3.48 -27.81
CA ARG A 86 -2.33 -4.68 -27.20
C ARG A 86 -1.84 -4.43 -25.78
N ARG A 87 -1.16 -3.31 -25.52
CA ARG A 87 -0.73 -2.92 -24.18
C ARG A 87 -1.90 -2.76 -23.22
N LEU A 88 -2.98 -2.09 -23.65
CA LEU A 88 -4.20 -1.94 -22.83
C LEU A 88 -4.86 -3.29 -22.51
N ILE A 89 -4.82 -4.27 -23.43
CA ILE A 89 -5.31 -5.62 -23.16
C ILE A 89 -4.43 -6.33 -22.15
N GLN A 90 -3.10 -6.24 -22.30
CA GLN A 90 -2.16 -6.84 -21.35
C GLN A 90 -2.38 -6.29 -19.94
N GLU A 91 -2.39 -4.97 -19.78
CA GLU A 91 -2.57 -4.33 -18.47
C GLU A 91 -3.96 -4.63 -17.86
N GLU A 92 -5.01 -4.81 -18.68
CA GLU A 92 -6.31 -5.28 -18.20
C GLU A 92 -6.27 -6.74 -17.69
N ASN A 93 -5.47 -7.60 -18.33
CA ASN A 93 -5.26 -8.96 -17.87
C ASN A 93 -4.47 -8.98 -16.56
N ASP A 94 -3.43 -8.16 -16.45
CA ASP A 94 -2.63 -8.01 -15.23
C ASP A 94 -3.51 -7.54 -14.06
N LYS A 95 -4.41 -6.59 -14.30
CA LYS A 95 -5.42 -6.15 -13.33
C LYS A 95 -6.34 -7.29 -12.88
N LYS A 96 -6.80 -8.12 -13.82
CA LYS A 96 -7.65 -9.29 -13.51
C LYS A 96 -6.91 -10.31 -12.66
N GLU A 97 -5.63 -10.53 -12.94
CA GLU A 97 -4.78 -11.44 -12.18
C GLU A 97 -4.62 -10.94 -10.73
N ILE A 98 -4.27 -9.66 -10.53
CA ILE A 98 -4.21 -9.06 -9.19
C ILE A 98 -5.55 -9.23 -8.47
N PHE A 99 -6.67 -8.96 -9.13
CA PHE A 99 -7.99 -9.13 -8.52
C PHE A 99 -8.28 -10.58 -8.11
N ALA A 100 -7.87 -11.56 -8.91
CA ALA A 100 -8.00 -12.97 -8.56
C ALA A 100 -7.16 -13.31 -7.32
N ARG A 101 -5.93 -12.80 -7.22
CA ARG A 101 -5.05 -13.01 -6.06
C ARG A 101 -5.59 -12.36 -4.78
N ILE A 102 -6.11 -11.14 -4.87
CA ILE A 102 -6.77 -10.45 -3.74
C ILE A 102 -7.98 -11.26 -3.25
N LYS A 103 -8.80 -11.79 -4.17
CA LYS A 103 -9.94 -12.64 -3.82
C LYS A 103 -9.50 -13.93 -3.14
N ALA A 104 -8.45 -14.58 -3.63
CA ALA A 104 -7.91 -15.79 -3.02
C ALA A 104 -7.44 -15.54 -1.58
N VAL A 105 -6.75 -14.42 -1.34
CA VAL A 105 -6.40 -13.97 0.03
C VAL A 105 -7.67 -13.74 0.86
N GLY A 106 -8.65 -13.01 0.34
CA GLY A 106 -9.93 -12.80 1.01
C GLY A 106 -10.61 -14.10 1.45
N SER A 107 -10.70 -15.08 0.54
CA SER A 107 -11.26 -16.40 0.83
C SER A 107 -10.45 -17.17 1.89
N LYS A 108 -9.11 -17.11 1.85
CA LYS A 108 -8.23 -17.74 2.85
C LYS A 108 -8.50 -17.24 4.28
N TYR A 109 -8.89 -15.97 4.42
CA TYR A 109 -9.14 -15.32 5.71
C TYR A 109 -10.63 -15.06 6.00
N LEU A 110 -11.54 -15.66 5.23
CA LEU A 110 -13.00 -15.52 5.38
C LEU A 110 -13.49 -14.06 5.29
N ILE A 111 -12.82 -13.23 4.49
CA ILE A 111 -13.21 -11.85 4.20
C ILE A 111 -13.95 -11.83 2.85
N SER A 112 -15.25 -11.58 2.90
CA SER A 112 -16.11 -11.55 1.71
C SER A 112 -16.13 -10.18 1.02
N GLU A 113 -15.80 -9.11 1.74
CA GLU A 113 -15.89 -7.75 1.22
C GLU A 113 -14.65 -7.38 0.37
N PHE A 114 -14.79 -7.49 -0.94
CA PHE A 114 -13.71 -7.20 -1.89
C PHE A 114 -13.26 -5.73 -1.88
N SER A 115 -14.18 -4.79 -1.65
CA SER A 115 -13.87 -3.35 -1.51
C SER A 115 -12.90 -3.08 -0.36
N SER A 116 -13.11 -3.73 0.78
CA SER A 116 -12.24 -3.62 1.95
C SER A 116 -10.85 -4.21 1.70
N LEU A 117 -10.77 -5.35 1.01
CA LEU A 117 -9.50 -5.96 0.61
C LEU A 117 -8.71 -5.07 -0.37
N LEU A 118 -9.39 -4.49 -1.36
CA LEU A 118 -8.78 -3.52 -2.28
C LEU A 118 -8.27 -2.28 -1.55
N LYS A 119 -9.07 -1.74 -0.63
CA LYS A 119 -8.68 -0.56 0.16
C LYS A 119 -7.43 -0.86 1.00
N LEU A 120 -7.39 -2.02 1.65
CA LEU A 120 -6.22 -2.47 2.41
C LEU A 120 -4.98 -2.58 1.51
N LEU A 121 -5.09 -3.24 0.36
CA LEU A 121 -3.97 -3.37 -0.58
C LEU A 121 -3.40 -2.00 -0.98
N LYS A 122 -4.25 -1.02 -1.31
CA LYS A 122 -3.80 0.33 -1.70
C LYS A 122 -3.02 1.03 -0.58
N ILE A 123 -3.48 0.93 0.66
CA ILE A 123 -2.75 1.46 1.82
C ILE A 123 -1.40 0.78 1.97
N LEU A 124 -1.34 -0.54 1.79
CA LEU A 124 -0.08 -1.29 1.86
C LEU A 124 0.88 -0.91 0.73
N VAL A 125 0.38 -0.62 -0.46
CA VAL A 125 1.18 -0.06 -1.57
C VAL A 125 1.76 1.30 -1.16
N ASP A 126 0.96 2.19 -0.59
CA ASP A 126 1.44 3.50 -0.11
C ASP A 126 2.49 3.37 1.00
N ILE A 127 2.34 2.41 1.91
CA ILE A 127 3.33 2.11 2.97
C ILE A 127 4.64 1.53 2.41
N LYS A 128 4.58 0.81 1.29
CA LYS A 128 5.75 0.22 0.62
C LYS A 128 6.42 1.19 -0.35
N ASP A 129 5.70 2.18 -0.86
CA ASP A 129 6.23 3.17 -1.78
C ASP A 129 7.12 4.19 -1.05
N PHE A 130 8.30 4.43 -1.64
CA PHE A 130 9.39 5.20 -1.03
C PHE A 130 9.35 6.67 -1.46
N ALA A 131 8.69 6.99 -2.58
CA ALA A 131 8.67 8.34 -3.15
C ALA A 131 7.98 9.39 -2.26
N LEU A 132 7.15 8.97 -1.30
CA LEU A 132 6.41 9.85 -0.39
C LEU A 132 7.24 10.40 0.79
N GLY A 133 8.57 10.21 0.82
CA GLY A 133 9.45 11.01 1.67
C GLY A 133 9.02 11.13 3.15
N GLY A 134 8.46 10.06 3.72
CA GLY A 134 8.08 9.97 5.12
C GLY A 134 6.89 10.83 5.54
N ALA A 135 5.66 10.30 5.48
CA ALA A 135 4.63 10.69 6.43
C ALA A 135 3.49 9.67 6.49
N LEU A 136 3.47 8.85 7.55
CA LEU A 136 2.26 8.12 7.99
C LEU A 136 1.02 9.04 7.99
N LYS A 137 1.21 10.34 8.21
CA LYS A 137 0.21 11.41 8.12
C LYS A 137 -0.34 11.61 6.70
N GLU A 138 0.51 11.66 5.66
CA GLU A 138 0.05 11.81 4.27
C GLU A 138 -0.71 10.56 3.80
N ILE A 139 -0.26 9.37 4.18
CA ILE A 139 -0.97 8.11 3.90
C ILE A 139 -2.32 8.10 4.62
N SER A 140 -2.37 8.56 5.87
CA SER A 140 -3.58 8.71 6.68
C SER A 140 -4.58 9.67 6.04
N GLU A 141 -4.12 10.84 5.60
CA GLU A 141 -4.95 11.86 4.95
C GLU A 141 -5.47 11.41 3.58
N SER A 142 -4.61 10.85 2.73
CA SER A 142 -4.98 10.37 1.38
C SER A 142 -5.96 9.20 1.38
N ASN A 143 -5.91 8.35 2.41
CA ASN A 143 -6.79 7.19 2.53
C ASN A 143 -7.98 7.42 3.49
N SER A 144 -8.10 8.61 4.08
CA SER A 144 -9.10 8.98 5.08
C SER A 144 -9.19 7.96 6.23
N PHE A 145 -8.03 7.58 6.78
CA PHE A 145 -7.91 6.66 7.92
C PHE A 145 -7.19 7.33 9.08
N GLU A 146 -7.44 6.86 10.30
CA GLU A 146 -6.72 7.34 11.47
C GLU A 146 -5.21 7.02 11.39
N PHE A 147 -4.38 7.99 11.77
CA PHE A 147 -2.92 7.85 11.81
C PHE A 147 -2.45 6.57 12.51
N TYR A 148 -3.05 6.26 13.67
CA TYR A 148 -2.72 5.08 14.47
C TYR A 148 -2.91 3.77 13.69
N TYR A 149 -3.93 3.70 12.84
CA TYR A 149 -4.18 2.52 12.02
C TYR A 149 -3.08 2.33 10.96
N ILE A 150 -2.68 3.41 10.30
CA ILE A 150 -1.57 3.41 9.33
C ILE A 150 -0.25 3.06 10.00
N GLU A 151 0.03 3.61 11.18
CA GLU A 151 1.22 3.28 11.98
C GLU A 151 1.26 1.78 12.31
N SER A 152 0.12 1.20 12.68
CA SER A 152 0.01 -0.23 13.01
C SER A 152 0.25 -1.11 11.79
N LEU A 153 -0.33 -0.77 10.64
CA LEU A 153 -0.10 -1.48 9.38
C LEU A 153 1.37 -1.40 8.95
N ALA A 154 2.00 -0.23 9.08
CA ALA A 154 3.41 -0.07 8.78
C ALA A 154 4.28 -0.99 9.65
N LYS A 155 4.02 -1.05 10.97
CA LYS A 155 4.73 -1.99 11.85
C LYS A 155 4.55 -3.45 11.43
N LEU A 156 3.37 -3.84 10.94
CA LEU A 156 3.14 -5.19 10.43
C LEU A 156 3.91 -5.46 9.12
N VAL A 157 3.91 -4.52 8.18
CA VAL A 157 4.63 -4.62 6.89
C VAL A 157 6.13 -4.81 7.10
N TYR A 158 6.71 -4.12 8.09
CA TYR A 158 8.13 -4.17 8.40
C TYR A 158 8.42 -5.00 9.67
N SER A 159 7.51 -5.89 10.05
CA SER A 159 7.67 -6.72 11.27
C SER A 159 8.92 -7.62 11.24
N ASN A 160 9.39 -7.98 10.04
CA ASN A 160 10.61 -8.76 9.84
C ASN A 160 11.88 -7.89 9.67
N ASP A 161 11.75 -6.57 9.59
CA ASP A 161 12.87 -5.62 9.44
C ASP A 161 12.57 -4.30 10.18
N GLU A 162 12.67 -4.36 11.50
CA GLU A 162 12.42 -3.22 12.39
C GLU A 162 13.38 -2.05 12.12
N ASN A 163 14.61 -2.33 11.69
CA ASN A 163 15.57 -1.29 11.32
C ASN A 163 15.09 -0.50 10.10
N LEU A 164 14.53 -1.17 9.10
CA LEU A 164 13.94 -0.51 7.94
C LEU A 164 12.68 0.27 8.30
N TYR A 165 11.86 -0.25 9.22
CA TYR A 165 10.72 0.51 9.77
C TYR A 165 11.17 1.83 10.38
N ILE A 166 12.15 1.79 11.30
CA ILE A 166 12.69 2.96 11.98
C ILE A 166 13.26 3.93 10.95
N LYS A 167 14.11 3.48 10.03
CA LYS A 167 14.67 4.35 8.98
C LYS A 167 13.62 5.03 8.10
N ARG A 168 12.46 4.38 7.86
CA ARG A 168 11.41 4.88 6.96
C ARG A 168 10.38 5.78 7.62
N PHE A 169 9.99 5.48 8.86
CA PHE A 169 8.86 6.15 9.53
C PHE A 169 9.23 6.85 10.83
N TYR A 170 10.44 6.64 11.35
CA TYR A 170 10.94 7.43 12.46
C TYR A 170 11.37 8.79 11.93
N LYS A 171 10.57 9.82 12.22
CA LYS A 171 10.96 11.20 11.93
C LYS A 171 12.24 11.55 12.70
N SER A 172 13.24 12.09 12.01
CA SER A 172 14.44 12.67 12.62
C SER A 172 14.13 13.82 13.58
N GLU A 173 12.96 14.44 13.46
CA GLU A 173 12.44 15.46 14.38
C GLU A 173 12.32 14.94 15.82
N TYR A 174 11.96 13.67 16.01
CA TYR A 174 11.92 13.04 17.34
C TYR A 174 13.30 12.57 17.80
N PHE A 175 14.27 12.41 16.91
CA PHE A 175 15.62 11.99 17.28
C PHE A 175 16.30 13.04 18.18
N ILE A 176 16.14 14.34 17.87
CA ILE A 176 16.68 15.41 18.71
C ILE A 176 15.96 15.43 20.07
N GLU A 177 14.63 15.33 20.09
CA GLU A 177 13.85 15.30 21.33
C GLU A 177 14.15 14.06 22.20
N ASP A 178 14.33 12.89 21.58
CA ASP A 178 14.69 11.64 22.27
C ASP A 178 16.12 11.70 22.80
N VAL A 179 17.06 12.29 22.06
CA VAL A 179 18.42 12.56 22.55
C VAL A 179 18.40 13.50 23.75
N PHE A 180 17.57 14.56 23.73
CA PHE A 180 17.39 15.46 24.88
C PHE A 180 16.73 14.76 26.07
N LEU A 181 15.73 13.90 25.85
CA LEU A 181 15.07 13.13 26.90
C LEU A 181 16.00 12.10 27.55
N ILE A 182 16.83 11.41 26.75
CA ILE A 182 17.85 10.49 27.25
C ILE A 182 18.91 11.26 28.04
N ALA A 183 19.36 12.41 27.54
CA ALA A 183 20.30 13.28 28.26
C ALA A 183 19.74 13.77 29.60
N GLU A 184 18.48 14.20 29.65
CA GLU A 184 17.82 14.59 30.91
C GLU A 184 17.67 13.42 31.89
N ALA A 185 17.38 12.22 31.42
CA ALA A 185 17.26 11.04 32.27
C ALA A 185 18.60 10.67 32.92
N VAL A 186 19.70 10.72 32.16
CA VAL A 186 21.07 10.46 32.66
C VAL A 186 21.53 11.54 33.65
N ILE A 187 21.08 12.79 33.48
CA ILE A 187 21.40 13.89 34.40
C ILE A 187 20.62 13.78 35.72
N LYS A 188 19.39 13.26 35.70
CA LYS A 188 18.54 13.07 36.89
C LYS A 188 18.86 11.83 37.73
N GLU A 189 19.68 10.92 37.23
CA GLU A 189 20.21 9.77 37.98
C GLU A 189 21.53 10.06 38.74
N LYS A 190 21.94 11.34 38.81
CA LYS A 190 22.95 11.86 39.75
C LYS A 190 22.29 12.64 40.88
#